data_AF-A0AAX2KKI4-F1
#
_entry.id   AF-A0AAX2KKI4-F1
#
_cell.length_a   1.000
_cell.length_b   1.000
_cell.length_c   1.000
_cell.angle_alpha   90.00
_cell.angle_beta   90.00
_cell.angle_gamma   90.00
#
_symmetry.space_group_name_H-M   'P 1'
#
loop_
_entity.id
_entity.type
_entity.pdbx_description
1 polymer ?
#
loop_
_entity_poly.entity_id
_entity_poly.type
_entity_poly.pdbx_seq_one_letter_code
_entity_poly.pdbx_strand_id
1 'polypeptide(L)'
;METVYVIYSSHIKPTAADVGALSLSGGQLNGALGIGTSSALGGNSIVLGDNDTGFKQNGDGNLDVYANNVHVMRFVSGSIQSNKTINITGRVNPSDYGNFDSRYVKDVRLGTRVVQLMARGGRYEKAGHAITGLRIIGEVDGDDEAIFRPIQKYINGTWYNVAQV
;
A
#
# COMPACT_ATOMS: atom_id res chain seq x y z
N MET A 1 -51.69 -48.41 -0.75
CA MET A 1 -50.85 -47.45 -0.01
C MET A 1 -51.69 -46.20 0.19
N GLU A 2 -51.87 -45.76 1.43
CA GLU A 2 -52.65 -44.57 1.75
C GLU A 2 -51.75 -43.33 1.60
N THR A 3 -52.18 -42.34 0.83
CA THR A 3 -51.47 -41.08 0.69
C THR A 3 -51.84 -40.18 1.86
N VAL A 4 -50.87 -39.88 2.73
CA VAL A 4 -51.06 -38.91 3.82
C VAL A 4 -50.74 -37.52 3.29
N TYR A 5 -51.68 -36.58 3.44
CA TYR A 5 -51.49 -35.18 3.10
C TYR A 5 -51.29 -34.36 4.38
N VAL A 6 -50.30 -33.46 4.37
CA VAL A 6 -50.17 -32.42 5.41
C VAL A 6 -50.95 -31.19 4.96
N ILE A 7 -51.90 -30.73 5.76
CA ILE A 7 -52.73 -29.55 5.46
C ILE A 7 -52.24 -28.36 6.28
N TYR A 8 -51.78 -27.32 5.58
CA TYR A 8 -51.40 -26.04 6.19
C TYR A 8 -52.57 -25.04 6.20
N SER A 9 -52.65 -24.19 7.22
CA SER A 9 -53.68 -23.15 7.39
C SER A 9 -53.13 -21.94 8.15
N SER A 10 -53.94 -20.90 8.33
CA SER A 10 -53.57 -19.76 9.20
C SER A 10 -53.33 -20.16 10.65
N HIS A 11 -53.94 -21.25 11.11
CA HIS A 11 -53.77 -21.83 12.45
C HIS A 11 -52.68 -22.92 12.50
N ILE A 12 -52.30 -23.48 11.35
CA ILE A 12 -51.23 -24.50 11.20
C ILE A 12 -50.29 -24.01 10.09
N LYS A 13 -49.40 -23.08 10.42
CA LYS A 13 -48.48 -22.49 9.43
C LYS A 13 -47.34 -23.46 9.10
N PRO A 14 -46.88 -23.52 7.84
CA PRO A 14 -45.69 -24.29 7.52
C PRO A 14 -44.47 -23.70 8.22
N THR A 15 -43.56 -24.55 8.66
CA THR A 15 -42.22 -24.16 9.13
C THR A 15 -41.30 -23.88 7.95
N ALA A 16 -40.15 -23.26 8.22
CA ALA A 16 -39.15 -23.05 7.17
C ALA A 16 -38.64 -24.38 6.58
N ALA A 17 -38.51 -25.43 7.40
CA ALA A 17 -38.13 -26.77 6.94
C ALA A 17 -39.18 -27.36 5.98
N ASP A 18 -40.47 -27.15 6.26
CA ASP A 18 -41.57 -27.66 5.43
C ASP A 18 -41.57 -27.09 4.00
N VAL A 19 -41.02 -25.90 3.81
CA VAL A 19 -41.00 -25.20 2.52
C VAL A 19 -39.59 -24.99 1.96
N GLY A 20 -38.55 -25.56 2.61
CA GLY A 20 -37.16 -25.38 2.22
C GLY A 20 -36.65 -23.94 2.34
N ALA A 21 -37.29 -23.12 3.17
CA ALA A 21 -36.86 -21.76 3.46
C ALA A 21 -35.80 -21.72 4.56
N LEU A 22 -35.10 -20.60 4.68
CA LEU A 22 -34.24 -20.33 5.82
C LEU A 22 -35.10 -19.98 7.04
N SER A 23 -34.82 -20.58 8.20
CA SER A 23 -35.52 -20.24 9.45
C SER A 23 -35.23 -18.80 9.88
N LEU A 24 -36.15 -18.18 10.62
CA LEU A 24 -35.96 -16.86 11.22
C LEU A 24 -34.80 -16.84 12.24
N SER A 25 -34.53 -17.98 12.87
CA SER A 25 -33.37 -18.16 13.75
C SER A 25 -32.05 -18.37 12.99
N GLY A 26 -32.06 -18.25 11.66
CA GLY A 26 -30.94 -18.56 10.78
C GLY A 26 -30.89 -20.04 10.39
N GLY A 27 -29.87 -20.40 9.62
CA GLY A 27 -29.61 -21.74 9.12
C GLY A 27 -28.41 -21.76 8.18
N GLN A 28 -28.08 -22.92 7.65
CA GLN A 28 -26.97 -23.09 6.72
C GLN A 28 -27.46 -23.03 5.28
N LEU A 29 -26.81 -22.21 4.46
CA LEU A 29 -26.89 -22.31 3.01
C LEU A 29 -25.73 -23.19 2.53
N ASN A 30 -26.05 -24.30 1.86
CA ASN A 30 -25.05 -25.20 1.28
C ASN A 30 -24.54 -24.72 -0.10
N GLY A 31 -25.13 -23.64 -0.64
CA GLY A 31 -24.78 -23.03 -1.93
C GLY A 31 -24.46 -21.55 -1.80
N ALA A 32 -24.47 -20.84 -2.92
CA ALA A 32 -24.31 -19.39 -2.92
C ALA A 32 -25.59 -18.68 -2.48
N LEU A 33 -25.44 -17.49 -1.89
CA LEU A 33 -26.52 -16.54 -1.72
C LEU A 33 -26.46 -15.52 -2.86
N GLY A 34 -27.49 -15.47 -3.70
CA GLY A 34 -27.62 -14.44 -4.72
C GLY A 34 -28.71 -13.44 -4.35
N ILE A 35 -28.40 -12.15 -4.42
CA ILE A 35 -29.37 -11.07 -4.19
C ILE A 35 -29.71 -10.42 -5.53
N GLY A 36 -30.95 -10.65 -5.99
CA GLY A 36 -31.46 -10.18 -7.28
C GLY A 36 -31.02 -11.02 -8.49
N THR A 37 -30.30 -12.12 -8.26
CA THR A 37 -29.67 -12.93 -9.32
C THR A 37 -29.18 -14.27 -8.75
N SER A 38 -28.83 -15.22 -9.61
CA SER A 38 -28.13 -16.45 -9.21
C SER A 38 -26.62 -16.23 -9.28
N SER A 39 -25.84 -16.85 -8.38
CA SER A 39 -24.38 -16.70 -8.40
C SER A 39 -23.72 -17.52 -9.51
N ALA A 40 -22.91 -16.84 -10.33
CA ALA A 40 -21.91 -17.44 -11.23
C ALA A 40 -20.53 -17.58 -10.57
N LEU A 41 -20.32 -17.01 -9.38
CA LEU A 41 -19.11 -17.22 -8.58
C LEU A 41 -19.05 -18.64 -7.98
N GLY A 42 -20.13 -19.42 -8.02
CA GLY A 42 -20.22 -20.77 -7.47
C GLY A 42 -20.48 -20.80 -5.95
N GLY A 43 -20.44 -21.98 -5.32
CA GLY A 43 -20.69 -22.14 -3.89
C GLY A 43 -19.81 -21.27 -2.98
N ASN A 44 -20.24 -21.09 -1.73
CA ASN A 44 -19.58 -20.26 -0.71
C ASN A 44 -19.37 -18.80 -1.16
N SER A 45 -20.36 -18.26 -1.87
CA SER A 45 -20.33 -16.87 -2.34
C SER A 45 -21.61 -16.12 -1.99
N ILE A 46 -21.49 -14.81 -1.96
CA ILE A 46 -22.60 -13.86 -1.91
C ILE A 46 -22.44 -12.95 -3.13
N VAL A 47 -23.43 -12.90 -4.02
CA VAL A 47 -23.44 -11.99 -5.18
C VAL A 47 -24.55 -10.94 -5.06
N LEU A 48 -24.28 -9.72 -5.53
CA LEU A 48 -25.10 -8.53 -5.29
C LEU A 48 -25.39 -7.79 -6.60
N GLY A 49 -26.65 -7.80 -7.05
CA GLY A 49 -27.11 -7.04 -8.21
C GLY A 49 -26.90 -7.75 -9.56
N ASP A 50 -25.74 -8.39 -9.75
CA ASP A 50 -25.42 -9.25 -10.89
C ASP A 50 -24.84 -10.61 -10.42
N ASN A 51 -24.58 -11.53 -11.35
CA ASN A 51 -24.19 -12.89 -11.02
C ASN A 51 -22.69 -13.07 -10.71
N ASP A 52 -21.86 -12.04 -10.84
CA ASP A 52 -20.40 -12.17 -10.79
C ASP A 52 -19.68 -11.04 -10.01
N THR A 53 -20.44 -10.20 -9.29
CA THR A 53 -19.95 -9.21 -8.33
C THR A 53 -20.36 -9.59 -6.90
N GLY A 54 -19.41 -9.64 -5.98
CA GLY A 54 -19.68 -9.95 -4.58
C GLY A 54 -18.49 -10.52 -3.80
N PHE A 55 -18.76 -11.39 -2.84
CA PHE A 55 -17.76 -12.04 -1.98
C PHE A 55 -17.73 -13.55 -2.23
N LYS A 56 -16.54 -14.16 -2.21
CA LYS A 56 -16.38 -15.61 -2.35
C LYS A 56 -15.30 -16.14 -1.41
N GLN A 57 -15.58 -17.20 -0.67
CA GLN A 57 -14.56 -17.96 0.03
C GLN A 57 -13.88 -18.95 -0.93
N ASN A 58 -12.57 -18.79 -1.12
CA ASN A 58 -11.74 -19.60 -2.02
C ASN A 58 -10.80 -20.57 -1.28
N GLY A 59 -11.05 -20.77 0.01
CA GLY A 59 -10.30 -21.63 0.90
C GLY A 59 -10.56 -21.24 2.36
N ASP A 60 -10.16 -22.10 3.29
CA ASP A 60 -10.19 -21.73 4.71
C ASP A 60 -9.33 -20.47 4.93
N GLY A 61 -9.90 -19.49 5.62
CA GLY A 61 -9.26 -18.19 5.85
C GLY A 61 -9.05 -17.28 4.62
N ASN A 62 -9.51 -17.67 3.42
CA ASN A 62 -9.32 -16.89 2.19
C ASN A 62 -10.65 -16.32 1.68
N LEU A 63 -10.95 -15.07 2.05
CA LEU A 63 -12.14 -14.35 1.58
C LEU A 63 -11.77 -13.36 0.47
N ASP A 64 -12.37 -13.56 -0.70
CA ASP A 64 -12.09 -12.78 -1.90
C ASP A 64 -13.29 -11.89 -2.27
N VAL A 65 -13.01 -10.73 -2.85
CA VAL A 65 -13.97 -9.78 -3.42
C VAL A 65 -13.87 -9.83 -4.93
N TYR A 66 -15.02 -9.98 -5.60
CA TYR A 66 -15.15 -10.01 -7.04
C TYR A 66 -16.01 -8.84 -7.53
N ALA A 67 -15.67 -8.32 -8.70
CA ALA A 67 -16.51 -7.37 -9.45
C ALA A 67 -16.43 -7.71 -10.93
N ASN A 68 -17.58 -7.95 -11.58
CA ASN A 68 -17.67 -8.40 -12.97
C ASN A 68 -16.73 -9.58 -13.26
N ASN A 69 -16.78 -10.61 -12.42
CA ASN A 69 -15.95 -11.81 -12.50
C ASN A 69 -14.42 -11.57 -12.32
N VAL A 70 -14.02 -10.40 -11.82
CA VAL A 70 -12.61 -10.08 -11.54
C VAL A 70 -12.35 -10.11 -10.05
N HIS A 71 -11.36 -10.90 -9.62
CA HIS A 71 -10.88 -10.91 -8.23
C HIS A 71 -10.09 -9.63 -7.91
N VAL A 72 -10.70 -8.70 -7.17
CA VAL A 72 -10.13 -7.36 -6.92
C VAL A 72 -9.40 -7.22 -5.59
N MET A 73 -9.78 -8.00 -4.57
CA MET A 73 -9.19 -7.95 -3.22
C MET A 73 -9.33 -9.28 -2.49
N ARG A 74 -8.33 -9.64 -1.69
CA ARG A 74 -8.31 -10.82 -0.81
C ARG A 74 -8.03 -10.41 0.62
N PHE A 75 -8.81 -10.97 1.55
CA PHE A 75 -8.59 -10.93 2.99
C PHE A 75 -8.10 -12.30 3.45
N VAL A 76 -6.95 -12.33 4.12
CA VAL A 76 -6.40 -13.50 4.82
C VAL A 76 -5.99 -13.11 6.23
N SER A 77 -5.76 -14.10 7.10
CA SER A 77 -5.44 -13.86 8.51
C SER A 77 -4.23 -12.94 8.74
N GLY A 78 -3.23 -12.97 7.84
CA GLY A 78 -2.00 -12.19 7.98
C GLY A 78 -1.95 -10.88 7.18
N SER A 79 -2.87 -10.65 6.23
CA SER A 79 -2.77 -9.50 5.31
C SER A 79 -4.06 -9.25 4.52
N ILE A 80 -4.11 -8.08 3.89
CA ILE A 80 -5.07 -7.76 2.83
C ILE A 80 -4.28 -7.55 1.55
N GLN A 81 -4.62 -8.28 0.50
CA GLN A 81 -4.02 -8.15 -0.82
C GLN A 81 -5.00 -7.45 -1.75
N SER A 82 -4.58 -6.34 -2.37
CA SER A 82 -5.32 -5.77 -3.50
C SER A 82 -4.68 -6.22 -4.82
N ASN A 83 -5.51 -6.68 -5.76
CA ASN A 83 -5.08 -7.04 -7.12
C ASN A 83 -5.28 -5.89 -8.11
N LYS A 84 -5.72 -4.73 -7.62
CA LYS A 84 -6.00 -3.51 -8.37
C LYS A 84 -5.35 -2.33 -7.66
N THR A 85 -5.23 -1.20 -8.35
CA THR A 85 -4.83 0.05 -7.72
C THR A 85 -5.87 0.48 -6.68
N ILE A 86 -5.41 0.92 -5.51
CA ILE A 86 -6.28 1.51 -4.49
C ILE A 86 -6.28 3.03 -4.71
N ASN A 87 -7.44 3.59 -5.04
CA ASN A 87 -7.62 5.04 -5.11
C ASN A 87 -7.99 5.58 -3.72
N ILE A 88 -7.20 6.53 -3.21
CA ILE A 88 -7.33 7.05 -1.84
C ILE A 88 -7.42 8.58 -1.92
N THR A 89 -8.55 9.15 -1.51
CA THR A 89 -8.75 10.62 -1.49
C THR A 89 -8.00 11.29 -0.34
N GLY A 90 -7.69 10.54 0.71
CA GLY A 90 -7.02 11.02 1.93
C GLY A 90 -5.57 10.56 2.06
N ARG A 91 -5.08 10.55 3.31
CA ARG A 91 -3.72 10.13 3.64
C ARG A 91 -3.65 8.64 3.94
N VAL A 92 -2.55 8.01 3.52
CA VAL A 92 -2.10 6.72 4.04
C VAL A 92 -1.08 6.95 5.15
N ASN A 93 -1.28 6.31 6.30
CA ASN A 93 -0.36 6.37 7.44
C ASN A 93 0.15 4.96 7.79
N PRO A 94 1.21 4.48 7.11
CA PRO A 94 1.88 3.24 7.46
C PRO A 94 2.43 3.27 8.90
N SER A 95 2.48 2.12 9.56
CA SER A 95 3.19 1.96 10.84
C SER A 95 4.71 2.00 10.65
N ASP A 96 5.19 1.68 9.45
CA ASP A 96 6.60 1.74 9.05
C ASP A 96 6.72 2.37 7.66
N TYR A 97 7.60 3.37 7.54
CA TYR A 97 7.89 4.09 6.30
C TYR A 97 9.18 3.61 5.62
N GLY A 98 9.83 2.53 6.08
CA GLY A 98 11.14 2.09 5.58
C GLY A 98 11.21 1.88 4.06
N ASN A 99 10.14 1.39 3.42
CA ASN A 99 10.04 1.25 1.97
C ASN A 99 9.80 2.58 1.21
N PHE A 100 9.42 3.65 1.90
CA PHE A 100 9.31 5.01 1.36
C PHE A 100 10.60 5.80 1.59
N ASP A 101 11.10 5.80 2.82
CA ASP A 101 12.26 6.57 3.26
C ASP A 101 13.58 6.15 2.59
N SER A 102 13.63 4.93 2.07
CA SER A 102 14.76 4.41 1.29
C SER A 102 14.86 4.98 -0.14
N ARG A 103 13.82 5.66 -0.63
CA ARG A 103 13.73 6.08 -2.04
C ARG A 103 13.97 7.56 -2.30
N TYR A 104 13.91 8.41 -1.26
CA TYR A 104 13.94 9.86 -1.42
C TYR A 104 15.00 10.53 -0.54
N VAL A 105 15.51 11.67 -1.00
CA VAL A 105 16.34 12.56 -0.19
C VAL A 105 15.44 13.27 0.81
N LYS A 106 15.69 13.08 2.09
CA LYS A 106 14.93 13.69 3.18
C LYS A 106 15.48 15.06 3.59
N ASP A 107 16.78 15.30 3.36
CA ASP A 107 17.43 16.57 3.70
C ASP A 107 18.73 16.78 2.89
N VAL A 108 19.20 18.02 2.80
CA VAL A 108 20.44 18.44 2.14
C VAL A 108 21.18 19.46 3.01
N ARG A 109 22.49 19.31 3.20
CA ARG A 109 23.30 20.25 3.99
C ARG A 109 24.70 20.45 3.45
N LEU A 110 25.38 21.48 3.96
CA LEU A 110 26.83 21.62 3.87
C LEU A 110 27.48 20.89 5.05
N GLY A 111 28.39 19.97 4.76
CA GLY A 111 29.13 19.22 5.78
C GLY A 111 30.30 20.00 6.39
N THR A 112 31.28 19.25 6.88
CA THR A 112 32.45 19.79 7.58
C THR A 112 33.31 20.67 6.67
N ARG A 113 33.82 21.76 7.25
CA ARG A 113 34.76 22.68 6.61
C ARG A 113 36.05 21.95 6.18
N VAL A 114 36.47 22.18 4.94
CA VAL A 114 37.75 21.77 4.36
C VAL A 114 38.46 23.04 3.86
N VAL A 115 39.76 23.15 4.09
CA VAL A 115 40.55 24.32 3.65
C VAL A 115 41.60 23.85 2.66
N GLN A 116 41.80 24.60 1.58
CA GLN A 116 42.84 24.38 0.59
C GLN A 116 43.58 25.70 0.34
N LEU A 117 44.92 25.66 0.40
CA LEU A 117 45.73 26.84 0.10
C LEU A 117 45.70 27.17 -1.39
N MET A 118 45.69 28.46 -1.68
CA MET A 118 45.62 29.00 -3.02
C MET A 118 46.99 29.52 -3.46
N ALA A 119 47.50 28.99 -4.57
CA ALA A 119 48.62 29.49 -5.33
C ALA A 119 48.21 30.45 -6.47
N ARG A 120 49.15 31.32 -6.85
CA ARG A 120 48.96 32.27 -7.95
C ARG A 120 48.59 31.57 -9.26
N GLY A 121 47.52 32.02 -9.91
CA GLY A 121 47.07 31.51 -11.22
C GLY A 121 46.43 30.11 -11.20
N GLY A 122 46.23 29.51 -10.02
CA GLY A 122 45.60 28.19 -9.88
C GLY A 122 44.07 28.21 -9.96
N ARG A 123 43.47 27.02 -10.13
CA ARG A 123 42.03 26.77 -9.99
C ARG A 123 41.78 25.91 -8.76
N TYR A 124 40.74 26.24 -7.98
CA TYR A 124 40.42 25.57 -6.72
C TYR A 124 39.05 24.94 -6.81
N GLU A 125 39.04 23.63 -7.02
CA GLU A 125 37.84 22.83 -7.05
C GLU A 125 38.04 21.55 -6.24
N LYS A 126 36.98 21.11 -5.55
CA LYS A 126 36.98 19.86 -4.81
C LYS A 126 35.66 19.15 -5.10
N ALA A 127 35.74 17.98 -5.72
CA ALA A 127 34.57 17.22 -6.16
C ALA A 127 33.52 17.09 -5.05
N GLY A 128 32.28 17.43 -5.36
CA GLY A 128 31.16 17.35 -4.42
C GLY A 128 31.15 18.42 -3.32
N HIS A 129 32.01 19.44 -3.40
CA HIS A 129 32.07 20.54 -2.46
C HIS A 129 31.68 21.86 -3.10
N ALA A 130 31.12 22.76 -2.29
CA ALA A 130 30.94 24.16 -2.64
C ALA A 130 32.03 25.00 -1.95
N ILE A 131 32.47 26.08 -2.60
CA ILE A 131 33.23 27.14 -1.93
C ILE A 131 32.26 27.91 -1.04
N THR A 132 32.64 28.08 0.22
CA THR A 132 31.82 28.72 1.27
C THR A 132 32.52 29.91 1.93
N GLY A 133 33.76 30.17 1.53
CA GLY A 133 34.52 31.31 2.00
C GLY A 133 35.88 31.38 1.33
N LEU A 134 36.47 32.57 1.37
CA LEU A 134 37.83 32.87 0.94
C LEU A 134 38.49 33.67 2.07
N ARG A 135 39.74 33.37 2.37
CA ARG A 135 40.60 34.23 3.21
C ARG A 135 41.80 34.59 2.36
N ILE A 136 41.84 35.85 1.91
CA ILE A 136 42.90 36.37 1.05
C ILE A 136 43.65 37.47 1.81
N ILE A 137 44.98 37.41 1.79
CA ILE A 137 45.86 38.39 2.45
C ILE A 137 46.85 38.91 1.41
N GLY A 138 46.45 39.94 0.65
CA GLY A 138 47.29 40.51 -0.40
C GLY A 138 47.05 39.85 -1.76
N GLU A 139 48.12 39.50 -2.47
CA GLU A 139 48.04 38.77 -3.73
C GLU A 139 47.93 37.26 -3.46
N VAL A 140 47.20 36.53 -4.31
CA VAL A 140 47.13 35.08 -4.17
C VAL A 140 48.50 34.46 -4.45
N ASP A 141 49.22 34.02 -3.42
CA ASP A 141 50.64 33.64 -3.53
C ASP A 141 51.07 32.37 -2.78
N GLY A 142 50.14 31.70 -2.10
CA GLY A 142 50.38 30.41 -1.45
C GLY A 142 49.99 30.37 0.02
N ASP A 143 49.65 31.51 0.64
CA ASP A 143 49.18 31.59 2.02
C ASP A 143 47.67 31.90 2.18
N ASP A 144 46.96 32.11 1.07
CA ASP A 144 45.52 32.34 1.04
C ASP A 144 44.71 31.04 1.06
N GLU A 145 43.50 31.06 1.61
CA GLU A 145 42.67 29.88 1.82
C GLU A 145 41.37 29.93 1.02
N ALA A 146 41.09 28.86 0.27
CA ALA A 146 39.75 28.53 -0.22
C ALA A 146 39.07 27.57 0.77
N ILE A 147 37.91 27.95 1.27
CA ILE A 147 37.14 27.19 2.26
C ILE A 147 36.01 26.44 1.56
N PHE A 148 36.11 25.12 1.52
CA PHE A 148 35.14 24.21 0.93
C PHE A 148 34.26 23.53 1.99
N ARG A 149 33.04 23.17 1.63
CA ARG A 149 32.21 22.22 2.40
C ARG A 149 31.57 21.21 1.46
N PRO A 150 31.57 19.90 1.78
CA PRO A 150 30.90 18.90 0.96
C PRO A 150 29.41 19.16 1.00
N ILE A 151 28.76 19.05 -0.14
CA ILE A 151 27.30 18.98 -0.20
C ILE A 151 26.91 17.56 0.19
N GLN A 152 26.05 17.42 1.20
CA GLN A 152 25.60 16.12 1.70
C GLN A 152 24.09 15.98 1.53
N LYS A 153 23.63 14.76 1.24
CA LYS A 153 22.22 14.38 1.16
C LYS A 153 21.88 13.29 2.18
N TYR A 154 20.72 13.39 2.82
CA TYR A 154 20.25 12.44 3.81
C TYR A 154 19.25 11.46 3.20
N ILE A 155 19.59 10.18 3.17
CA ILE A 155 18.74 9.10 2.62
C ILE A 155 18.74 7.97 3.64
N ASN A 156 17.55 7.48 4.01
CA ASN A 156 17.38 6.32 4.90
C ASN A 156 18.26 6.33 6.17
N GLY A 157 18.29 7.43 6.92
CA GLY A 157 19.07 7.47 8.17
C GLY A 157 20.56 7.82 7.99
N THR A 158 21.04 7.95 6.75
CA THR A 158 22.48 8.11 6.47
C THR A 158 22.76 9.35 5.64
N TRP A 159 23.83 10.08 6.00
CA TRP A 159 24.35 11.21 5.22
C TRP A 159 25.37 10.72 4.19
N TYR A 160 25.18 11.10 2.93
CA TYR A 160 26.08 10.80 1.82
C TYR A 160 26.65 12.08 1.24
N ASN A 161 27.94 12.09 0.91
CA ASN A 161 28.52 13.16 0.09
C ASN A 161 27.99 13.05 -1.35
N VAL A 162 27.66 14.19 -1.93
CA VAL A 162 27.26 14.27 -3.34
C VAL A 162 28.48 14.11 -4.24
N ALA A 163 28.34 13.35 -5.33
CA ALA A 163 29.37 13.22 -6.35
C ALA A 163 29.30 14.38 -7.35
N GLN A 164 30.43 14.71 -7.96
CA GLN A 164 30.53 15.62 -9.11
C GLN A 164 30.99 14.78 -10.31
N VAL A 165 30.35 14.99 -11.47
CA VAL A 165 30.62 14.26 -12.73
C VAL A 165 31.11 15.20 -13.82
#